data_AF-A0A1Y0KRX6-F1
#
_entry.id   AF-A0A1Y0KRX6-F1
#
_cell.length_a   1.000
_cell.length_b   1.000
_cell.length_c   1.000
_cell.angle_alpha   90.00
_cell.angle_beta   90.00
_cell.angle_gamma   90.00
#
_symmetry.space_group_name_H-M   'P 1'
#
loop_
_entity.id
_entity.type
_entity.pdbx_description
1 polymer ?
#
loop_
_entity_poly.entity_id
_entity_poly.type
_entity_poly.pdbx_seq_one_letter_code
_entity_poly.pdbx_strand_id
1 'polypeptide(L)'
;MQANKCITDELNRLAVEEAERPYIRAAGVEALRRLVPVAQRDSGQSGVIARFLLSLYNGRAYPFSLTDLRGIDSALWDDCLAVLRLDRRPEQEVHQYIENGDVIWEGFKTVWRAWHTQYN
;
A
#
# COMPACT_ATOMS: atom_id res chain seq x y z
N MET A 1 -1.19 24.95 -34.39
CA MET A 1 -0.09 23.95 -34.39
C MET A 1 0.35 23.55 -32.98
N GLN A 2 0.51 24.49 -32.03
CA GLN A 2 0.90 24.20 -30.63
C GLN A 2 -0.09 23.31 -29.85
N ALA A 3 -1.40 23.53 -30.00
CA ALA A 3 -2.44 22.81 -29.26
C ALA A 3 -2.53 21.32 -29.64
N ASN A 4 -2.45 20.98 -30.94
CA ASN A 4 -2.44 19.59 -31.39
C ASN A 4 -1.21 18.83 -30.89
N LYS A 5 -0.05 19.50 -30.80
CA LYS A 5 1.17 18.90 -30.25
C LYS A 5 1.02 18.61 -28.75
N CYS A 6 0.49 19.56 -27.98
CA CYS A 6 0.24 19.41 -26.54
C CYS A 6 -0.71 18.24 -26.24
N ILE A 7 -1.80 18.10 -27.00
CA ILE A 7 -2.75 16.98 -26.87
C ILE A 7 -2.06 15.65 -27.18
N THR A 8 -1.26 15.60 -28.24
CA THR A 8 -0.52 14.39 -28.63
C THR A 8 0.48 13.97 -27.55
N ASP A 9 1.21 14.93 -26.98
CA ASP A 9 2.19 14.67 -25.92
C ASP A 9 1.52 14.11 -24.66
N GLU A 10 0.35 14.61 -24.28
CA GLU A 10 -0.41 14.10 -23.13
C GLU A 10 -0.97 12.69 -23.38
N LEU A 11 -1.53 12.45 -24.57
CA LEU A 11 -2.00 11.11 -24.96
C LEU A 11 -0.86 10.08 -24.92
N ASN A 12 0.34 10.46 -25.35
CA ASN A 12 1.52 9.61 -25.27
C ASN A 12 1.91 9.29 -23.82
N ARG A 13 1.85 10.27 -22.90
CA ARG A 13 2.12 10.03 -21.47
C ARG A 13 1.13 9.03 -20.88
N LEU A 14 -0.15 9.22 -21.15
CA LEU A 14 -1.20 8.31 -20.68
C LEU A 14 -1.00 6.89 -21.24
N ALA A 15 -0.63 6.76 -22.51
CA ALA A 15 -0.34 5.47 -23.13
C ALA A 15 0.87 4.76 -22.50
N VAL A 16 1.93 5.51 -22.18
CA VAL A 16 3.12 4.98 -21.47
C VAL A 16 2.74 4.51 -20.08
N GLU A 17 2.00 5.32 -19.31
CA GLU A 17 1.54 4.92 -17.97
C GLU A 17 0.64 3.69 -18.00
N GLU A 18 -0.22 3.57 -19.03
CA GLU A 18 -1.06 2.39 -19.23
C GLU A 18 -0.24 1.14 -19.55
N ALA A 19 0.79 1.27 -20.41
CA ALA A 19 1.69 0.18 -20.75
C ALA A 19 2.52 -0.30 -19.55
N GLU A 20 2.83 0.57 -18.59
CA GLU A 20 3.53 0.20 -17.34
C GLU A 20 2.64 -0.54 -16.33
N ARG A 21 1.31 -0.47 -16.46
CA ARG A 21 0.39 -0.99 -15.44
C ARG A 21 0.60 -2.45 -15.08
N PRO A 22 0.76 -3.40 -16.02
CA PRO A 22 0.92 -4.81 -15.66
C PRO A 22 2.16 -5.04 -14.79
N TYR A 23 3.24 -4.29 -15.05
CA TYR A 23 4.48 -4.36 -14.27
C TYR A 23 4.29 -3.75 -12.87
N ILE A 24 3.65 -2.58 -12.77
CA ILE A 24 3.31 -1.95 -11.49
C ILE A 24 2.45 -2.88 -10.65
N ARG A 25 1.44 -3.51 -11.28
CA ARG A 25 0.55 -4.46 -10.62
C ARG A 25 1.32 -5.66 -10.09
N ALA A 26 2.13 -6.30 -10.94
CA ALA A 26 2.92 -7.46 -10.54
C ALA A 26 3.85 -7.13 -9.37
N ALA A 27 4.59 -6.02 -9.45
CA ALA A 27 5.52 -5.59 -8.41
C ALA A 27 4.81 -5.27 -7.08
N GLY A 28 3.67 -4.57 -7.13
CA GLY A 28 2.91 -4.23 -5.93
C GLY A 28 2.24 -5.45 -5.28
N VAL A 29 1.72 -6.39 -6.06
CA VAL A 29 1.13 -7.63 -5.51
C VAL A 29 2.22 -8.52 -4.87
N GLU A 30 3.38 -8.63 -5.51
CA GLU A 30 4.56 -9.28 -4.94
C GLU A 30 4.99 -8.63 -3.61
N ALA A 31 5.04 -7.30 -3.56
CA ALA A 31 5.35 -6.56 -2.33
C ALA A 31 4.30 -6.77 -1.24
N LEU A 32 3.00 -6.73 -1.57
CA LEU A 32 1.92 -7.05 -0.63
C LEU A 32 2.11 -8.44 -0.02
N ARG A 33 2.42 -9.46 -0.84
CA ARG A 33 2.67 -10.83 -0.38
C ARG A 33 3.85 -10.95 0.58
N ARG A 34 4.85 -10.06 0.48
CA ARG A 34 5.98 -9.99 1.43
C ARG A 34 5.63 -9.22 2.71
N LEU A 35 4.89 -8.11 2.59
CA LEU A 35 4.54 -7.26 3.73
C LEU A 35 3.52 -7.90 4.67
N VAL A 36 2.52 -8.60 4.14
CA VAL A 36 1.46 -9.24 4.94
C VAL A 36 2.01 -10.16 6.04
N PRO A 37 2.88 -11.16 5.75
CA PRO A 37 3.43 -12.01 6.80
C PRO A 37 4.36 -11.25 7.76
N VAL A 38 4.92 -10.10 7.37
CA VAL A 38 5.71 -9.25 8.28
C VAL A 38 4.79 -8.49 9.24
N ALA A 39 3.67 -7.96 8.76
CA ALA A 39 2.65 -7.27 9.56
C ALA A 39 2.02 -8.16 10.64
N GLN A 40 1.99 -9.48 10.43
CA GLN A 40 1.42 -10.44 11.37
C GLN A 40 2.37 -10.90 12.49
N ARG A 41 3.64 -10.48 12.47
CA ARG A 41 4.63 -10.81 13.51
C ARG A 41 4.55 -9.86 14.70
N ASP A 42 5.24 -10.21 15.77
CA ASP A 42 5.32 -9.42 17.00
C ASP A 42 6.66 -8.66 17.08
N SER A 43 6.79 -7.60 16.30
CA SER A 43 7.96 -6.71 16.31
C SER A 43 7.55 -5.24 16.14
N GLY A 44 8.43 -4.31 16.50
CA GLY A 44 8.20 -2.88 16.31
C GLY A 44 7.92 -2.51 14.85
N GLN A 45 8.67 -3.08 13.91
CA GLN A 45 8.47 -2.88 12.48
C GLN A 45 7.19 -3.54 11.98
N SER A 46 6.82 -4.73 12.49
CA SER A 46 5.56 -5.40 12.15
C SER A 46 4.36 -4.53 12.43
N GLY A 47 4.35 -3.85 13.59
CA GLY A 47 3.30 -2.90 13.93
C GLY A 47 3.22 -1.73 12.94
N VAL A 48 4.36 -1.19 12.49
CA VAL A 48 4.40 -0.15 11.45
C VAL A 48 3.80 -0.65 10.14
N ILE A 49 4.20 -1.84 9.67
CA ILE A 49 3.70 -2.41 8.41
C ILE A 49 2.21 -2.73 8.49
N ALA A 50 1.71 -3.26 9.61
CA ALA A 50 0.29 -3.51 9.82
C ALA A 50 -0.54 -2.22 9.75
N ARG A 51 -0.10 -1.15 10.43
CA ARG A 51 -0.78 0.16 10.38
C ARG A 51 -0.74 0.77 9.00
N PHE A 52 0.38 0.66 8.29
CA PHE A 52 0.50 1.12 6.90
C PHE A 52 -0.53 0.41 6.00
N LEU A 53 -0.56 -0.93 6.00
CA LEU A 53 -1.50 -1.71 5.18
C LEU A 53 -2.98 -1.43 5.54
N LEU A 54 -3.26 -1.24 6.83
CA LEU A 54 -4.60 -0.90 7.31
C LEU A 54 -5.03 0.53 6.90
N SER A 55 -4.08 1.46 6.83
CA SER A 55 -4.33 2.83 6.37
C SER A 55 -4.66 2.91 4.88
N LEU A 56 -4.11 2.01 4.05
CA LEU A 56 -4.49 1.93 2.63
C LEU A 56 -5.93 1.44 2.47
N TYR A 57 -6.38 0.53 3.35
CA TYR A 57 -7.76 0.08 3.37
C TYR A 57 -8.73 1.19 3.80
N ASN A 58 -8.41 1.95 4.85
CA ASN A 58 -9.21 3.10 5.26
C ASN A 58 -8.40 4.11 6.07
N GLY A 59 -7.76 5.06 5.39
CA GLY A 59 -6.88 6.04 6.03
C GLY A 59 -7.60 7.03 6.94
N ARG A 60 -8.92 7.17 6.81
CA ARG A 60 -9.73 8.01 7.70
C ARG A 60 -9.97 7.35 9.06
N ALA A 61 -10.25 6.05 9.05
CA ALA A 61 -10.44 5.26 10.26
C ALA A 61 -9.11 4.87 10.92
N TYR A 62 -8.06 4.68 10.10
CA TYR A 62 -6.76 4.19 10.52
C TYR A 62 -5.65 5.12 9.99
N PRO A 63 -5.50 6.33 10.56
CA PRO A 63 -4.49 7.27 10.11
C PRO A 63 -3.08 6.71 10.32
N PHE A 64 -2.16 6.98 9.40
CA PHE A 64 -0.79 6.51 9.47
C PHE A 64 0.20 7.68 9.37
N SER A 65 1.18 7.74 10.28
CA SER A 65 2.24 8.73 10.23
C SER A 65 3.35 8.27 9.28
N LEU A 66 3.64 9.04 8.23
CA LEU A 66 4.73 8.74 7.30
C LEU A 66 6.12 8.74 7.97
N THR A 67 6.27 9.35 9.14
CA THR A 67 7.54 9.30 9.89
C THR A 67 7.85 7.92 10.45
N ASP A 68 6.83 7.07 10.67
CA ASP A 68 7.00 5.70 11.17
C ASP A 68 7.82 4.86 10.19
N LEU A 69 7.74 5.17 8.89
CA LEU A 69 8.52 4.50 7.85
C LEU A 69 10.05 4.75 7.97
N ARG A 70 10.52 5.70 8.80
CA ARG A 70 11.96 5.91 9.03
C ARG A 70 12.61 4.81 9.87
N GLY A 71 11.80 4.00 10.57
CA GLY A 71 12.26 2.96 11.49
C GLY A 71 12.23 1.54 10.93
N ILE A 72 11.80 1.36 9.68
CA ILE A 72 11.73 0.04 9.03
C ILE A 72 12.96 -0.21 8.15
N ASP A 73 13.25 -1.48 7.91
CA ASP A 73 14.35 -1.88 7.03
C ASP A 73 14.12 -1.42 5.58
N SER A 74 15.20 -1.14 4.85
CA SER A 74 15.11 -0.61 3.46
C SER A 74 14.28 -1.49 2.54
N ALA A 75 14.36 -2.82 2.67
CA ALA A 75 13.56 -3.74 1.87
C ALA A 75 12.05 -3.59 2.14
N LEU A 76 11.65 -3.37 3.40
CA LEU A 76 10.25 -3.14 3.75
C LEU A 76 9.77 -1.76 3.26
N TRP A 77 10.66 -0.76 3.31
CA TRP A 77 10.38 0.55 2.74
C TRP A 77 10.11 0.46 1.22
N ASP A 78 10.97 -0.22 0.48
CA ASP A 78 10.81 -0.39 -0.97
C ASP A 78 9.50 -1.13 -1.31
N ASP A 79 9.18 -2.16 -0.53
CA ASP A 79 7.90 -2.87 -0.65
C ASP A 79 6.70 -1.93 -0.38
N CYS A 80 6.74 -1.09 0.65
CA CYS A 80 5.69 -0.09 0.92
C CYS A 80 5.49 0.87 -0.26
N LEU A 81 6.58 1.33 -0.90
CA LEU A 81 6.49 2.18 -2.08
C LEU A 81 5.92 1.45 -3.30
N ALA A 82 6.27 0.19 -3.50
CA ALA A 82 5.69 -0.62 -4.56
C ALA A 82 4.17 -0.80 -4.37
N VAL A 83 3.71 -1.01 -3.14
CA VAL A 83 2.27 -1.08 -2.82
C VAL A 83 1.58 0.28 -3.02
N LEU A 84 2.19 1.39 -2.62
CA LEU A 84 1.64 2.73 -2.91
C LEU A 84 1.53 2.99 -4.41
N ARG A 85 2.51 2.52 -5.21
CA ARG A 85 2.47 2.67 -6.66
C ARG A 85 1.35 1.84 -7.29
N LEU A 86 1.10 0.65 -6.75
CA LEU A 86 -0.07 -0.18 -7.11
C LEU A 86 -1.39 0.54 -6.74
N ASP A 87 -1.50 1.05 -5.52
CA ASP A 87 -2.76 1.60 -4.99
C ASP A 87 -3.09 3.01 -5.49
N ARG A 88 -2.13 3.71 -6.14
CA ARG A 88 -2.35 5.03 -6.76
C ARG A 88 -3.50 5.03 -7.77
N ARG A 89 -3.74 3.90 -8.46
CA ARG A 89 -4.83 3.70 -9.41
C ARG A 89 -5.50 2.36 -9.08
N PRO A 90 -6.36 2.32 -8.05
CA PRO A 90 -6.84 1.06 -7.51
C PRO A 90 -7.75 0.37 -8.52
N GLU A 91 -7.40 -0.87 -8.90
CA GLU A 91 -8.26 -1.76 -9.68
C GLU A 91 -9.24 -2.52 -8.78
N GLN A 92 -8.85 -2.74 -7.53
CA GLN A 92 -9.59 -3.38 -6.45
C GLN A 92 -8.94 -2.99 -5.11
N GLU A 93 -9.59 -3.28 -3.98
CA GLU A 93 -9.04 -2.92 -2.67
C GLU A 93 -7.77 -3.74 -2.34
N VAL A 94 -6.83 -3.14 -1.60
CA VAL A 94 -5.51 -3.76 -1.29
C VAL A 94 -5.61 -5.17 -0.68
N HIS A 95 -6.60 -5.39 0.18
CA HIS A 95 -6.80 -6.69 0.83
C HIS A 95 -7.31 -7.76 -0.16
N GLN A 96 -7.97 -7.37 -1.26
CA GLN A 96 -8.54 -8.29 -2.25
C GLN A 96 -7.47 -8.93 -3.16
N TYR A 97 -6.22 -8.44 -3.12
CA TYR A 97 -5.10 -9.10 -3.80
C TYR A 97 -4.53 -10.30 -3.03
N ILE A 98 -4.98 -10.50 -1.78
CA ILE A 98 -4.42 -11.49 -0.86
C ILE A 98 -5.51 -12.51 -0.51
N GLU A 99 -5.14 -13.78 -0.55
CA GLU A 99 -6.02 -14.87 -0.12
C GLU A 99 -6.39 -14.70 1.36
N ASN A 100 -7.67 -14.82 1.68
CA ASN A 100 -8.21 -14.53 3.02
C ASN A 100 -7.95 -13.10 3.52
N GLY A 101 -7.79 -12.14 2.60
CA GLY A 101 -7.48 -10.74 2.92
C GLY A 101 -8.43 -10.08 3.92
N ASP A 102 -9.75 -10.35 3.82
CA ASP A 102 -10.74 -9.85 4.78
C ASP A 102 -10.41 -10.27 6.22
N VAL A 103 -10.13 -11.56 6.43
CA VAL A 103 -9.80 -12.12 7.75
C VAL A 103 -8.49 -11.52 8.27
N ILE A 104 -7.49 -11.37 7.40
CA ILE A 104 -6.20 -10.78 7.75
C ILE A 104 -6.37 -9.31 8.19
N TRP A 105 -7.13 -8.52 7.44
CA TRP A 105 -7.37 -7.11 7.77
C TRP A 105 -8.22 -6.94 9.03
N GLU A 106 -9.18 -7.83 9.30
CA GLU A 106 -9.87 -7.86 10.60
C GLU A 106 -8.91 -8.12 11.77
N GLY A 107 -7.89 -8.96 11.55
CA GLY A 107 -6.78 -9.12 12.49
C GLY A 107 -6.04 -7.81 12.78
N PHE A 108 -5.66 -7.07 11.72
CA PHE A 108 -5.00 -5.76 11.87
C PHE A 108 -5.89 -4.74 12.60
N LYS A 109 -7.20 -4.70 12.30
CA LYS A 109 -8.16 -3.84 13.02
C LYS A 109 -8.20 -4.16 14.51
N THR A 110 -8.12 -5.44 14.87
CA THR A 110 -8.11 -5.88 16.28
C THR A 110 -6.87 -5.39 17.02
N VAL A 111 -5.69 -5.54 16.41
CA VAL A 111 -4.43 -5.03 16.95
C VAL A 111 -4.45 -3.50 17.09
N TRP A 112 -4.99 -2.80 16.09
CA TRP A 112 -5.16 -1.34 16.12
C TRP A 112 -5.98 -0.88 17.32
N ARG A 113 -7.14 -1.52 17.55
CA ARG A 113 -8.03 -1.22 18.68
C ARG A 113 -7.33 -1.43 20.02
N ALA A 114 -6.59 -2.54 20.16
CA ALA A 114 -5.83 -2.82 21.39
C ALA A 114 -4.81 -1.72 21.69
N TRP A 115 -4.05 -1.29 20.68
CA TRP A 115 -3.12 -0.15 20.80
C TRP A 115 -3.82 1.13 21.26
N HIS A 116 -4.95 1.49 20.66
CA HIS A 116 -5.62 2.76 20.97
C HIS A 116 -6.43 2.75 22.26
N THR A 117 -6.73 1.57 22.80
CA THR A 117 -7.37 1.42 24.12
C THR A 117 -6.35 1.54 25.25
N GLN A 118 -5.06 1.28 24.98
CA GLN A 118 -3.99 1.29 25.98
C GLN A 118 -3.27 2.65 26.10
N TYR A 119 -3.35 3.50 25.07
CA TYR A 119 -2.61 4.77 24.98
C TYR A 119 -3.50 6.02 24.81
N ASN A 120 -4.81 5.89 25.02
CA ASN A 120 -5.77 6.98 25.21
C ASN A 120 -6.56 6.77 26.51
#